data_AF-A0A7J8J8N0-F1
#
_entry.id   AF-A0A7J8J8N0-F1
#
_cell.length_a   1.000
_cell.length_b   1.000
_cell.length_c   1.000
_cell.angle_alpha   90.00
_cell.angle_beta   90.00
_cell.angle_gamma   90.00
#
_symmetry.space_group_name_H-M   'P 1'
#
loop_
_entity.id
_entity.type
_entity.pdbx_description
1 polymer ?
#
loop_
_entity_poly.entity_id
_entity_poly.type
_entity_poly.pdbx_seq_one_letter_code
_entity_poly.pdbx_strand_id
1 'polypeptide(L)'
;MLHSMGPNTMVITSSDLPSLLGSNNLILLGSQKIWHPDGCMVTESIHMNICKVDAFFIGTRDLFAVMLLAWINEHSNNLKEACDKTVGHAPCSQQTIKCVKAQPREEQKPSPAQLVLRMVQSKRDIKNPEIVVQATVL
;
A
#
# COMPACT_ATOMS: atom_id res chain seq x y z
N MET A 1 -15.58 12.62 -8.03
CA MET A 1 -15.04 13.32 -9.21
C MET A 1 -14.23 12.38 -10.12
N LEU A 2 -13.18 11.70 -9.65
CA LEU A 2 -12.32 10.90 -10.55
C LEU A 2 -13.02 9.74 -11.27
N HIS A 3 -13.98 9.07 -10.63
CA HIS A 3 -14.78 8.03 -11.29
C HIS A 3 -15.60 8.50 -12.49
N SER A 4 -15.89 9.80 -12.64
CA SER A 4 -16.59 10.31 -13.83
C SER A 4 -15.66 10.42 -15.04
N MET A 5 -14.35 10.28 -14.84
CA MET A 5 -13.34 10.30 -15.91
C MET A 5 -13.09 8.90 -16.52
N GLY A 6 -13.80 7.85 -16.04
CA GLY A 6 -13.71 6.49 -16.59
C GLY A 6 -13.34 5.38 -15.60
N PRO A 7 -12.37 5.53 -14.66
CA PRO A 7 -11.92 4.41 -13.86
C PRO A 7 -12.98 3.94 -12.86
N ASN A 8 -13.22 2.62 -12.81
CA ASN A 8 -14.12 2.01 -11.82
C ASN A 8 -13.45 1.82 -10.47
N THR A 9 -12.13 1.68 -10.43
CA THR A 9 -11.34 1.55 -9.21
C THR A 9 -10.35 2.70 -9.11
N MET A 10 -10.32 3.37 -7.97
CA MET A 10 -9.45 4.51 -7.68
C MET A 10 -8.77 4.30 -6.34
N VAL A 11 -7.46 4.52 -6.29
CA VAL A 11 -6.70 4.47 -5.03
C VAL A 11 -5.78 5.69 -4.96
N ILE A 12 -5.95 6.49 -3.92
CA ILE A 12 -5.00 7.53 -3.51
C ILE A 12 -4.04 6.86 -2.53
N THR A 13 -2.84 6.52 -3.02
CA THR A 13 -1.88 5.67 -2.30
C THR A 13 -1.38 6.27 -0.99
N SER A 14 -1.36 7.60 -0.89
CA SER A 14 -0.94 8.34 0.30
C SER A 14 -1.42 9.79 0.24
N SER A 15 -1.83 10.33 1.38
CA SER A 15 -2.19 11.73 1.56
C SER A 15 -1.85 12.20 2.98
N ASP A 16 -1.66 13.50 3.15
CA ASP A 16 -1.46 14.15 4.45
C ASP A 16 -2.80 14.55 5.11
N LEU A 17 -3.89 13.84 4.79
CA LEU A 17 -5.17 14.04 5.47
C LEU A 17 -5.02 13.72 6.98
N PRO A 18 -5.79 14.40 7.85
CA PRO A 18 -5.73 14.15 9.29
C PRO A 18 -6.04 12.69 9.61
N SER A 19 -5.12 12.02 10.31
CA SER A 19 -5.34 10.68 10.84
C SER A 19 -5.84 10.74 12.28
N LEU A 20 -6.84 9.92 12.59
CA LEU A 20 -7.32 9.71 13.96
C LEU A 20 -6.26 9.10 14.89
N LEU A 21 -5.22 8.47 14.32
CA LEU A 21 -4.12 7.82 15.05
C LEU A 21 -2.91 8.75 15.23
N GLY A 22 -3.02 10.03 14.86
CA GLY A 22 -1.97 11.04 15.04
C GLY A 22 -1.21 11.42 13.78
N SER A 23 -0.33 12.43 13.90
CA SER A 23 0.35 13.10 12.76
C SER A 23 1.40 12.25 12.03
N ASN A 24 1.80 11.11 12.61
CA ASN A 24 2.83 10.24 12.02
C ASN A 24 2.26 9.16 11.08
N ASN A 25 1.06 9.38 10.54
CA ASN A 25 0.41 8.46 9.62
C ASN A 25 0.12 9.16 8.28
N LEU A 26 0.13 8.38 7.20
CA LEU A 26 -0.42 8.72 5.90
C LEU A 26 -1.77 8.04 5.75
N ILE A 27 -2.70 8.71 5.08
CA ILE A 27 -4.00 8.12 4.75
C ILE A 27 -3.99 7.65 3.30
N LEU A 28 -4.26 6.35 3.12
CA LEU A 28 -4.64 5.79 1.83
C LEU A 28 -6.17 5.78 1.72
N LEU A 29 -6.68 6.16 0.56
CA LEU A 29 -8.10 6.11 0.25
C LEU A 29 -8.32 5.23 -0.98
N GLY A 30 -9.30 4.34 -0.90
CA GLY A 30 -9.72 3.51 -2.02
C GLY A 30 -11.21 3.70 -2.30
N SER A 31 -11.60 3.64 -3.57
CA SER A 31 -13.00 3.58 -3.97
C SER A 31 -13.18 2.71 -5.22
N GLN A 32 -14.18 1.84 -5.20
CA GLN A 32 -14.48 0.92 -6.28
C GLN A 32 -15.99 0.91 -6.58
N LYS A 33 -16.33 1.08 -7.85
CA LYS A 33 -17.67 0.82 -8.37
C LYS A 33 -17.82 -0.67 -8.69
N ILE A 34 -18.77 -1.31 -8.05
CA ILE A 34 -19.07 -2.73 -8.21
C ILE A 34 -20.46 -2.85 -8.84
N TRP A 35 -20.54 -3.64 -9.91
CA TRP A 35 -21.79 -3.92 -10.61
C TRP A 35 -22.29 -5.31 -10.21
N HIS A 36 -23.48 -5.37 -9.63
CA HIS A 36 -24.12 -6.62 -9.28
C HIS A 36 -24.82 -7.25 -10.50
N PRO A 37 -25.07 -8.57 -10.49
CA PRO A 37 -25.75 -9.26 -11.59
C PRO A 37 -27.17 -8.75 -11.88
N ASP A 38 -27.81 -8.11 -10.89
CA ASP A 38 -29.13 -7.48 -11.02
C ASP A 38 -29.09 -6.10 -11.72
N GLY A 39 -27.89 -5.62 -12.10
CA GLY A 39 -27.68 -4.32 -12.72
C GLY A 39 -27.50 -3.17 -11.72
N CYS A 40 -27.62 -3.42 -10.41
CA CYS A 40 -27.38 -2.40 -9.40
C CYS A 40 -25.87 -2.08 -9.30
N MET A 41 -25.56 -0.79 -9.13
CA MET A 41 -24.19 -0.33 -8.91
C MET A 41 -24.04 0.12 -7.47
N VAL A 42 -23.09 -0.47 -6.76
CA VAL A 42 -22.68 -0.05 -5.42
C VAL A 42 -21.28 0.53 -5.49
N THR A 43 -20.98 1.46 -4.59
CA THR A 43 -19.63 2.01 -4.44
C THR A 43 -19.08 1.59 -3.09
N GLU A 44 -18.03 0.77 -3.09
CA GLU A 44 -17.23 0.51 -1.90
C GLU A 44 -16.21 1.63 -1.74
N SER A 45 -16.06 2.16 -0.53
CA SER A 45 -15.01 3.12 -0.19
C SER A 45 -14.29 2.66 1.06
N ILE A 46 -12.98 2.83 1.07
CA ILE A 46 -12.13 2.42 2.18
C ILE A 46 -11.12 3.50 2.53
N HIS A 47 -10.65 3.48 3.77
CA HIS A 47 -9.43 4.17 4.17
C HIS A 47 -8.45 3.25 4.91
N MET A 48 -7.18 3.65 4.96
CA MET A 48 -6.15 2.97 5.73
C MET A 48 -5.19 3.98 6.33
N ASN A 49 -4.79 3.73 7.59
CA ASN A 49 -3.74 4.48 8.26
C ASN A 49 -2.41 3.74 8.08
N ILE A 50 -1.44 4.37 7.41
CA ILE A 50 -0.13 3.80 7.13
C ILE A 50 0.90 4.60 7.92
N CYS A 51 1.65 3.95 8.82
CA CYS A 51 2.71 4.61 9.57
C CYS A 51 3.77 5.20 8.63
N LYS A 52 4.12 6.48 8.83
CA LYS A 52 5.23 7.11 8.11
C LYS A 52 6.53 6.42 8.49
N VAL A 53 7.33 6.10 7.48
CA VAL A 53 8.70 5.61 7.67
C VAL A 53 9.63 6.77 7.34
N ASP A 54 10.54 7.09 8.26
CA ASP A 54 11.55 8.15 8.07
C ASP A 54 12.70 7.68 7.17
N ALA A 55 12.35 7.32 5.92
CA ALA A 55 13.28 6.95 4.87
C ALA A 55 12.61 7.08 3.49
N PHE A 56 13.37 7.53 2.50
CA PHE A 56 12.90 7.67 1.12
C PHE A 56 13.27 6.44 0.29
N PHE A 57 12.33 5.52 0.12
CA PHE A 57 12.52 4.35 -0.74
C PHE A 57 12.21 4.69 -2.20
N ILE A 58 13.05 4.20 -3.10
CA ILE A 58 12.86 4.32 -4.54
C ILE A 58 12.13 3.06 -5.03
N GLY A 59 11.09 3.23 -5.87
CA GLY A 59 10.33 2.13 -6.48
C GLY A 59 9.12 1.63 -5.71
N THR A 60 8.81 2.18 -4.52
CA THR A 60 7.65 1.76 -3.71
C THR A 60 6.32 1.97 -4.42
N ARG A 61 6.21 3.04 -5.22
CA ARG A 61 4.99 3.33 -6.00
C ARG A 61 4.75 2.30 -7.10
N ASP A 62 5.83 1.89 -7.79
CA ASP A 62 5.75 0.90 -8.86
C ASP A 62 5.40 -0.47 -8.28
N LEU A 63 6.05 -0.84 -7.17
CA LEU A 63 5.70 -2.06 -6.44
C LEU A 63 4.25 -2.04 -5.98
N PHE A 64 3.79 -0.93 -5.38
CA PHE A 64 2.41 -0.79 -4.93
C PHE A 64 1.42 -0.98 -6.09
N ALA A 65 1.66 -0.34 -7.24
CA ALA A 65 0.77 -0.44 -8.39
C ALA A 65 0.70 -1.87 -8.94
N VAL A 66 1.86 -2.56 -9.05
CA VAL A 66 1.92 -3.95 -9.52
C VAL A 66 1.21 -4.91 -8.55
N MET A 67 1.43 -4.74 -7.24
CA MET A 67 0.76 -5.56 -6.24
C MET A 67 -0.75 -5.30 -6.20
N LEU A 68 -1.17 -4.04 -6.27
CA LEU A 68 -2.58 -3.68 -6.31
C LEU A 68 -3.26 -4.27 -7.54
N LEU A 69 -2.61 -4.25 -8.70
CA LEU A 69 -3.12 -4.89 -9.90
C LEU A 69 -3.31 -6.39 -9.72
N ALA A 70 -2.32 -7.08 -9.14
CA ALA A 70 -2.39 -8.52 -8.90
C ALA A 70 -3.55 -8.87 -7.94
N TRP A 71 -3.70 -8.13 -6.83
CA TRP A 71 -4.72 -8.42 -5.84
C TRP A 71 -6.12 -7.96 -6.25
N ILE A 72 -6.29 -6.87 -7.00
CA ILE A 72 -7.59 -6.53 -7.59
C ILE A 72 -8.03 -7.60 -8.59
N ASN A 73 -7.10 -8.18 -9.37
CA ASN A 73 -7.44 -9.26 -10.28
C ASN A 73 -7.91 -10.52 -9.54
N GLU A 74 -7.33 -10.84 -8.38
CA GLU A 74 -7.75 -11.96 -7.54
C GLU A 74 -9.03 -11.67 -6.74
N HIS A 75 -9.20 -10.42 -6.29
CA HIS A 75 -10.27 -9.96 -5.39
C HIS A 75 -11.12 -8.87 -6.06
N SER A 76 -11.70 -9.17 -7.23
CA SER A 76 -12.28 -8.16 -8.13
C SER A 76 -13.40 -7.29 -7.54
N ASN A 77 -14.11 -7.79 -6.54
CA ASN A 77 -15.23 -7.09 -5.88
C ASN A 77 -14.98 -6.86 -4.37
N ASN A 78 -13.71 -6.89 -3.94
CA ASN A 78 -13.32 -6.69 -2.55
C ASN A 78 -12.06 -5.82 -2.50
N LEU A 79 -12.26 -4.51 -2.68
CA LEU A 79 -11.16 -3.54 -2.68
C LEU A 79 -10.45 -3.53 -1.33
N LYS A 80 -11.19 -3.74 -0.25
CA LYS A 80 -10.65 -3.85 1.11
C LYS A 80 -9.56 -4.91 1.17
N GLU A 81 -9.86 -6.16 0.77
CA GLU A 81 -8.90 -7.26 0.82
C GLU A 81 -7.72 -7.04 -0.14
N ALA A 82 -7.97 -6.48 -1.32
CA ALA A 82 -6.91 -6.15 -2.27
C ALA A 82 -5.93 -5.12 -1.68
N CYS A 83 -6.43 -4.08 -1.01
CA CYS A 83 -5.61 -3.07 -0.37
C CYS A 83 -4.92 -3.60 0.91
N ASP A 84 -5.59 -4.41 1.72
CA ASP A 84 -5.01 -5.08 2.90
C ASP A 84 -3.75 -5.86 2.51
N LYS A 85 -3.84 -6.68 1.46
CA LYS A 85 -2.70 -7.44 0.94
C LYS A 85 -1.65 -6.55 0.28
N THR A 86 -2.07 -5.52 -0.46
CA THR A 86 -1.13 -4.58 -1.11
C THR A 86 -0.27 -3.84 -0.08
N VAL A 87 -0.88 -3.24 0.94
CA VAL A 87 -0.17 -2.53 2.01
C VAL A 87 0.60 -3.49 2.92
N GLY A 88 0.14 -4.74 3.04
CA GLY A 88 0.87 -5.84 3.68
C GLY A 88 2.26 -6.13 3.09
N HIS A 89 2.67 -5.50 1.99
CA HIS A 89 4.06 -5.50 1.47
C HIS A 89 4.98 -4.45 2.12
N ALA A 90 4.47 -3.62 3.03
CA ALA A 90 5.31 -2.77 3.90
C ALA A 90 6.51 -3.50 4.56
N PRO A 91 6.45 -4.82 4.88
CA PRO A 91 7.61 -5.59 5.30
C PRO A 91 8.78 -5.57 4.30
N CYS A 92 8.56 -5.41 2.98
CA CYS A 92 9.65 -5.23 2.01
C CYS A 92 10.50 -3.98 2.33
N SER A 93 9.84 -2.90 2.74
CA SER A 93 10.50 -1.69 3.20
C SER A 93 11.16 -1.91 4.56
N GLN A 94 10.50 -2.59 5.50
CA GLN A 94 11.10 -2.91 6.81
C GLN A 94 12.34 -3.80 6.71
N GLN A 95 12.35 -4.78 5.80
CA GLN A 95 13.52 -5.62 5.55
C GLN A 95 14.68 -4.81 4.98
N THR A 96 14.37 -3.83 4.11
CA THR A 96 15.34 -2.87 3.61
C THR A 96 15.93 -2.04 4.76
N ILE A 97 15.10 -1.54 5.68
CA ILE A 97 15.55 -0.83 6.90
C ILE A 97 16.43 -1.72 7.79
N LYS A 98 16.04 -2.98 8.03
CA LYS A 98 16.81 -3.93 8.83
C LYS A 98 18.19 -4.17 8.23
N CYS A 99 18.27 -4.40 6.92
CA CYS A 99 19.55 -4.56 6.22
C CYS A 99 20.42 -3.31 6.29
N VAL A 100 19.82 -2.11 6.18
CA VAL A 100 20.54 -0.84 6.34
C VAL A 100 21.10 -0.70 7.75
N LYS A 101 20.28 -0.95 8.78
CA LYS A 101 20.68 -0.86 10.20
C LYS A 101 21.71 -1.91 10.62
N ALA A 102 21.74 -3.07 9.95
CA ALA A 102 22.70 -4.13 10.21
C ALA A 102 24.11 -3.86 9.64
N GLN A 103 24.27 -2.83 8.78
CA GLN A 103 25.59 -2.43 8.31
C GLN A 103 26.29 -1.58 9.38
N PRO A 104 27.55 -1.90 9.75
CA PRO A 104 28.25 -1.18 10.81
C PRO A 104 28.74 0.17 10.28
N ARG A 105 27.95 1.25 10.43
CA ARG A 105 28.42 2.63 10.31
C ARG A 105 27.65 3.61 11.21
N GLU A 106 28.42 4.51 11.82
CA GLU A 106 28.03 5.72 12.56
C GLU A 106 26.94 6.51 11.83
N GLU A 107 25.94 6.98 12.58
CA GLU A 107 24.92 8.06 12.41
C GLU A 107 24.65 8.74 11.03
N GLN A 108 25.09 8.18 9.91
CA GLN A 108 24.96 8.73 8.58
C GLN A 108 23.66 8.23 7.94
N LYS A 109 22.92 9.16 7.34
CA LYS A 109 21.73 8.83 6.56
C LYS A 109 22.08 7.83 5.44
N PRO A 110 21.28 6.78 5.24
CA PRO A 110 21.55 5.78 4.22
C PRO A 110 21.57 6.39 2.82
N SER A 111 22.50 5.93 1.99
CA SER A 111 22.60 6.32 0.59
C SER A 111 21.41 5.80 -0.23
N PRO A 112 21.08 6.44 -1.37
CA PRO A 112 20.01 5.96 -2.25
C PRO A 112 20.16 4.48 -2.67
N ALA A 113 21.40 4.02 -2.90
CA ALA A 113 21.70 2.64 -3.24
C ALA A 113 21.36 1.64 -2.11
N GLN A 114 21.48 2.09 -0.85
CA GLN A 114 21.10 1.30 0.33
C GLN A 114 19.58 1.28 0.55
N LEU A 115 18.85 2.26 0.02
CA LEU A 115 17.38 2.40 0.10
C LEU A 115 16.63 1.78 -1.09
N VAL A 116 17.33 1.05 -1.97
CA VAL A 116 16.70 0.25 -3.02
C VAL A 116 15.98 -0.94 -2.42
N LEU A 117 14.74 -1.18 -2.87
CA LEU A 117 13.91 -2.28 -2.41
C LEU A 117 14.56 -3.65 -2.66
N ARG A 118 14.52 -4.51 -1.64
CA ARG A 118 15.09 -5.86 -1.67
C ARG A 118 14.10 -6.90 -2.21
N MET A 119 13.69 -6.70 -3.46
CA MET A 119 12.63 -7.48 -4.13
C MET A 119 12.84 -9.00 -4.08
N VAL A 120 14.06 -9.47 -4.36
CA VAL A 120 14.38 -10.91 -4.40
C VAL A 120 14.28 -11.53 -3.01
N GLN A 121 14.77 -10.83 -2.00
CA GLN A 121 14.77 -11.28 -0.61
C GLN A 121 13.33 -11.32 -0.05
N SER A 122 12.49 -10.38 -0.46
CA SER A 122 11.09 -10.30 -0.03
C SER A 122 10.11 -11.19 -0.81
N LYS A 123 10.61 -12.13 -1.64
CA LYS A 123 9.76 -12.99 -2.48
C LYS A 123 8.64 -13.71 -1.72
N ARG A 124 8.89 -14.15 -0.48
CA ARG A 124 7.87 -14.85 0.33
C ARG A 124 6.77 -13.88 0.73
N ASP A 125 7.14 -12.71 1.21
CA ASP A 125 6.23 -11.66 1.64
C ASP A 125 5.42 -11.09 0.47
N ILE A 126 6.02 -11.04 -0.74
CA ILE A 126 5.32 -10.67 -1.99
C ILE A 126 4.25 -11.69 -2.36
N LYS A 127 4.49 -12.98 -2.11
CA LYS A 127 3.54 -14.04 -2.45
C LYS A 127 2.43 -14.20 -1.43
N ASN A 128 2.76 -14.06 -0.15
CA ASN A 128 1.85 -14.22 0.98
C ASN A 128 2.14 -13.12 2.00
N PRO A 129 1.64 -11.90 1.77
CA PRO A 129 1.86 -10.78 2.70
C PRO A 129 1.11 -11.01 4.01
N GLU A 130 1.78 -10.73 5.12
CA GLU A 130 1.11 -10.64 6.41
C GLU A 130 0.30 -9.34 6.48
N ILE A 131 -0.98 -9.43 6.86
CA ILE A 131 -1.85 -8.27 6.96
C ILE A 131 -1.57 -7.55 8.30
N VAL A 132 -0.66 -6.59 8.25
CA VAL A 132 -0.25 -5.78 9.41
C VAL A 132 -1.05 -4.47 9.56
N VAL A 133 -1.73 -4.05 8.50
CA VAL A 133 -2.60 -2.86 8.46
C VAL A 133 -3.90 -3.27 7.79
N GLN A 134 -5.03 -2.88 8.39
CA GLN A 134 -6.35 -3.19 7.86
C GLN A 134 -7.07 -1.92 7.40
N ALA A 135 -7.73 -2.01 6.25
CA ALA A 135 -8.66 -1.03 5.76
C ALA A 135 -9.93 -1.02 6.59
N THR A 136 -10.52 0.17 6.74
CA THR A 136 -11.88 0.33 7.24
C THR A 136 -12.77 0.75 6.08
N VAL A 137 -13.94 0.12 5.97
CA VAL A 137 -14.99 0.53 5.02
C VAL A 137 -15.65 1.82 5.53
N LEU A 138 -15.89 2.75 4.62
CA LEU A 138 -16.52 4.05 4.86
C LEU A 138 -18.00 4.04 4.51
#